data_AF-A0A524JCT0-F1
#
_entry.id   AF-A0A524JCT0-F1
#
_cell.length_a   1.000
_cell.length_b   1.000
_cell.length_c   1.000
_cell.angle_alpha   90.00
_cell.angle_beta   90.00
_cell.angle_gamma   90.00
#
_symmetry.space_group_name_H-M   'P 1'
#
loop_
_entity.id
_entity.type
_entity.pdbx_description
1 polymer ?
#
loop_
_entity_poly.entity_id
_entity_poly.type
_entity_poly.pdbx_seq_one_letter_code
_entity_poly.pdbx_strand_id
1 'polypeptide(L)'
;MGVRQTEAEHQERMASKSIEQAAWVTLEKEFSCSTIDLMRHRTEVIEGTMDFLFISLFLWAKEQGFEGFNLGLSALSGVGEKHEDPAVERALHYICEHINQFYNFKGLHHFKEKFHPRIEMRYLIFPSPANLPAITLTLIRADSGDNFLQAYIKDWWRNRRLATMT
;
A
#
# COMPACT_ATOMS: atom_id res chain seq x y z
N MET A 1 -28.63 13.52 -36.61
CA MET A 1 -28.81 12.46 -35.60
C MET A 1 -27.52 11.66 -35.35
N GLY A 2 -26.32 12.24 -35.54
CA GLY A 2 -25.04 11.50 -35.50
C GLY A 2 -23.94 12.08 -34.60
N VAL A 3 -24.14 13.25 -33.98
CA VAL A 3 -23.12 13.91 -33.13
C VAL A 3 -23.14 13.38 -31.68
N ARG A 4 -24.31 12.99 -31.17
CA ARG A 4 -24.44 12.41 -29.82
C ARG A 4 -23.85 11.01 -29.67
N GLN A 5 -23.71 10.29 -30.79
CA GLN A 5 -23.21 8.91 -30.80
C GLN A 5 -21.68 8.87 -30.73
N THR A 6 -21.02 9.82 -31.39
CA THR A 6 -19.56 10.00 -31.33
C THR A 6 -19.07 10.48 -29.96
N GLU A 7 -19.86 11.28 -29.24
CA GLU A 7 -19.50 11.72 -27.86
C GLU A 7 -19.62 10.57 -26.86
N ALA A 8 -20.65 9.73 -26.96
CA ALA A 8 -20.83 8.56 -26.10
C ALA A 8 -19.75 7.49 -26.31
N GLU A 9 -19.38 7.20 -27.56
CA GLU A 9 -18.29 6.27 -27.91
C GLU A 9 -16.91 6.81 -27.51
N HIS A 10 -16.71 8.13 -27.56
CA HIS A 10 -15.49 8.76 -27.07
C HIS A 10 -15.42 8.73 -25.54
N GLN A 11 -16.53 8.93 -24.84
CA GLN A 11 -16.64 8.80 -23.38
C GLN A 11 -16.41 7.34 -22.93
N GLU A 12 -16.97 6.36 -23.63
CA GLU A 12 -16.73 4.92 -23.39
C GLU A 12 -15.29 4.51 -23.69
N ARG A 13 -14.67 5.03 -24.75
CA ARG A 13 -13.26 4.79 -25.05
C ARG A 13 -12.32 5.46 -24.04
N MET A 14 -12.67 6.63 -23.51
CA MET A 14 -11.91 7.29 -22.45
C MET A 14 -12.07 6.54 -21.12
N ALA A 15 -13.29 6.11 -20.77
CA ALA A 15 -13.55 5.25 -19.62
C ALA A 15 -12.82 3.90 -19.74
N SER A 16 -12.81 3.29 -20.94
CA SER A 16 -12.09 2.05 -21.23
C SER A 16 -10.57 2.21 -21.17
N LYS A 17 -10.01 3.37 -21.56
CA LYS A 17 -8.58 3.65 -21.44
C LYS A 17 -8.15 4.03 -20.02
N SER A 18 -9.03 4.59 -19.21
CA SER A 18 -8.76 4.93 -17.80
C SER A 18 -8.71 3.70 -16.87
N ILE A 19 -9.21 2.55 -17.31
CA ILE A 19 -9.31 1.30 -16.52
C ILE A 19 -8.32 0.23 -17.05
N GLU A 20 -7.11 0.61 -17.42
CA GLU A 20 -5.99 -0.35 -17.40
C GLU A 20 -5.39 -0.39 -15.99
N GLN A 21 -6.18 -0.87 -15.04
CA GLN A 21 -5.71 -1.18 -13.70
C GLN A 21 -5.37 -2.67 -13.67
N ALA A 22 -4.08 -2.97 -13.72
CA ALA A 22 -3.60 -4.33 -13.47
C ALA A 22 -3.57 -4.55 -11.96
N ALA A 23 -4.60 -5.22 -11.44
CA ALA A 23 -4.59 -5.80 -10.11
C ALA A 23 -4.40 -7.31 -10.27
N TRP A 24 -3.30 -7.84 -9.73
CA TRP A 24 -3.07 -9.28 -9.67
C TRP A 24 -3.61 -9.79 -8.34
N VAL A 25 -4.66 -10.60 -8.41
CA VAL A 25 -5.24 -11.27 -7.24
C VAL A 25 -4.45 -12.55 -6.98
N THR A 26 -3.82 -12.64 -5.82
CA THR A 26 -3.12 -13.84 -5.38
C THR A 26 -4.09 -14.68 -4.54
N LEU A 27 -4.19 -15.95 -4.86
CA LEU A 27 -5.06 -16.91 -4.17
C LEU A 27 -4.31 -17.56 -3.01
N GLU A 28 -4.62 -17.18 -1.78
CA GLU A 28 -4.20 -17.93 -0.59
C GLU A 28 -5.20 -19.06 -0.34
N LYS A 29 -4.98 -20.19 -1.02
CA LYS A 29 -5.88 -21.36 -1.02
C LYS A 29 -6.07 -22.00 0.36
N GLU A 30 -5.16 -21.74 1.31
CA GLU A 30 -5.15 -22.37 2.63
C GLU A 30 -6.08 -21.67 3.64
N PHE A 31 -6.52 -20.44 3.37
CA PHE A 31 -7.26 -19.61 4.34
C PHE A 31 -8.68 -19.22 3.91
N SER A 32 -9.23 -19.81 2.84
CA SER A 32 -10.51 -19.37 2.24
C SER A 32 -10.56 -17.85 1.96
N CYS A 33 -9.40 -17.19 1.82
CA CYS A 33 -9.29 -15.74 1.71
C CYS A 33 -8.55 -15.34 0.42
N SER A 34 -9.05 -14.29 -0.23
CA SER A 34 -8.41 -13.69 -1.40
C SER A 34 -7.65 -12.43 -1.04
N THR A 35 -6.54 -12.14 -1.72
CA THR A 35 -5.77 -10.90 -1.51
C THR A 35 -5.29 -10.31 -2.83
N ILE A 36 -4.80 -9.07 -2.79
CA ILE A 36 -4.21 -8.37 -3.92
C ILE A 36 -2.74 -8.15 -3.59
N ASP A 37 -1.87 -8.48 -4.54
CA ASP A 37 -0.42 -8.25 -4.39
C ASP A 37 -0.04 -6.86 -4.90
N LEU A 38 -0.33 -6.60 -6.18
CA LEU A 38 0.05 -5.35 -6.84
C LEU A 38 -1.18 -4.61 -7.35
N MET A 39 -1.26 -3.33 -7.00
CA MET A 39 -2.21 -2.38 -7.57
C MET A 39 -1.44 -1.20 -8.17
N ARG A 40 -1.72 -0.88 -9.43
CA ARG A 40 -1.16 0.29 -10.11
C ARG A 40 -2.28 1.12 -10.70
N HIS A 41 -2.19 2.42 -10.51
CA HIS A 41 -3.07 3.39 -11.15
C HIS A 41 -2.27 4.32 -12.08
N ARG A 42 -2.93 4.83 -13.12
CA ARG A 42 -2.37 5.91 -13.93
C ARG A 42 -2.67 7.26 -13.26
N THR A 43 -1.92 8.29 -13.60
CA THR A 43 -2.11 9.65 -13.05
C THR A 43 -3.41 10.30 -13.51
N GLU A 44 -3.98 9.83 -14.62
CA GLU A 44 -5.20 10.35 -15.26
C GLU A 44 -6.48 9.61 -14.82
N VAL A 45 -6.54 9.19 -13.56
CA VAL A 45 -7.64 8.37 -13.02
C VAL A 45 -8.62 9.25 -12.24
N ILE A 46 -9.92 8.99 -12.43
CA ILE A 46 -11.01 9.70 -11.75
C ILE A 46 -10.99 9.33 -10.26
N GLU A 47 -11.26 10.30 -9.39
CA GLU A 47 -11.44 10.07 -7.96
C GLU A 47 -12.48 8.96 -7.71
N GLY A 48 -12.21 8.08 -6.74
CA GLY A 48 -13.10 6.95 -6.42
C GLY A 48 -12.90 5.69 -7.26
N THR A 49 -12.04 5.71 -8.30
CA THR A 49 -11.77 4.48 -9.08
C THR A 49 -11.16 3.36 -8.23
N MET A 50 -10.36 3.71 -7.22
CA MET A 50 -9.80 2.75 -6.27
C MET A 50 -10.91 2.10 -5.42
N ASP A 51 -11.88 2.87 -4.94
CA ASP A 51 -13.03 2.37 -4.18
C ASP A 51 -13.86 1.41 -5.05
N PHE A 52 -14.12 1.78 -6.31
CA PHE A 52 -14.82 0.92 -7.27
C PHE A 52 -14.09 -0.40 -7.53
N LEU A 53 -12.76 -0.36 -7.70
CA LEU A 53 -11.96 -1.57 -7.92
C LEU A 53 -12.04 -2.52 -6.71
N PHE A 54 -11.89 -2.00 -5.49
CA PHE A 54 -11.99 -2.84 -4.28
C PHE A 54 -13.39 -3.45 -4.10
N ILE A 55 -14.44 -2.66 -4.31
CA ILE A 55 -15.83 -3.17 -4.25
C ILE A 55 -16.03 -4.28 -5.28
N SER A 56 -15.55 -4.08 -6.51
CA SER A 56 -15.64 -5.09 -7.57
C SER A 56 -14.90 -6.38 -7.20
N LEU A 57 -13.73 -6.26 -6.57
CA LEU A 57 -12.95 -7.40 -6.10
C LEU A 57 -13.63 -8.14 -4.94
N PHE A 58 -14.29 -7.45 -4.02
CA PHE A 58 -15.05 -8.10 -2.94
C PHE A 58 -16.25 -8.87 -3.48
N LEU A 59 -16.96 -8.29 -4.46
CA LEU A 59 -18.09 -8.96 -5.11
C LEU A 59 -17.62 -10.20 -5.87
N TRP A 60 -16.55 -10.08 -6.65
CA TRP A 60 -15.94 -11.21 -7.34
C TRP A 60 -15.50 -12.30 -6.35
N ALA A 61 -14.81 -11.94 -5.26
CA ALA A 61 -14.36 -12.90 -4.26
C ALA A 61 -15.53 -13.63 -3.59
N LYS A 62 -16.61 -12.91 -3.30
CA LYS A 62 -17.85 -13.50 -2.79
C LYS A 62 -18.48 -14.48 -3.78
N GLU A 63 -18.51 -14.15 -5.07
CA GLU A 63 -19.01 -15.05 -6.13
C GLU A 63 -18.17 -16.31 -6.28
N GLN A 64 -16.85 -16.22 -6.05
CA GLN A 64 -15.95 -17.38 -6.05
C GLN A 64 -16.04 -18.22 -4.76
N GLY A 65 -16.81 -17.78 -3.76
CA GLY A 65 -16.99 -18.51 -2.49
C GLY A 65 -15.88 -18.29 -1.47
N PHE A 66 -15.11 -17.21 -1.55
CA PHE A 66 -14.16 -16.84 -0.49
C PHE A 66 -14.90 -16.36 0.76
N GLU A 67 -14.39 -16.74 1.94
CA GLU A 67 -14.93 -16.34 3.25
C GLU A 67 -14.48 -14.93 3.65
N GLY A 68 -13.33 -14.50 3.15
CA GLY A 68 -12.74 -13.21 3.51
C GLY A 68 -11.85 -12.62 2.44
N PHE A 69 -11.54 -11.33 2.61
CA PHE A 69 -10.63 -10.60 1.73
C PHE A 69 -9.53 -9.95 2.58
N ASN A 70 -8.28 -10.30 2.31
CA ASN A 70 -7.13 -9.71 2.97
C ASN A 70 -6.71 -8.45 2.22
N LEU A 71 -6.89 -7.28 2.85
CA LEU A 71 -6.52 -5.96 2.31
C LEU A 71 -5.02 -5.67 2.38
N GLY A 72 -4.22 -6.63 2.85
CA GLY A 72 -2.79 -6.48 3.09
C GLY A 72 -2.48 -5.73 4.38
N LEU A 73 -1.22 -5.79 4.79
CA LEU A 73 -0.73 -5.15 6.01
C LEU A 73 -0.93 -3.64 5.97
N SER A 74 -1.28 -3.07 7.12
CA SER A 74 -1.17 -1.64 7.37
C SER A 74 0.00 -1.42 8.31
N ALA A 75 0.92 -0.53 7.95
CA ALA A 75 2.16 -0.32 8.70
C ALA A 75 1.85 0.08 10.15
N LEU A 76 2.34 -0.73 11.10
CA LEU A 76 2.54 -0.43 12.53
C LEU A 76 1.37 0.25 13.27
N SER A 77 0.13 0.09 12.81
CA SER A 77 -1.04 0.64 13.50
C SER A 77 -1.18 -0.03 14.87
N GLY A 78 -1.18 0.76 15.95
CA GLY A 78 -1.36 0.26 17.31
C GLY A 78 -0.08 -0.22 18.02
N VAL A 79 1.11 -0.12 17.41
CA VAL A 79 2.37 -0.50 18.07
C VAL A 79 2.95 0.68 18.86
N GLY A 80 3.31 0.48 20.13
CA GLY A 80 4.01 1.47 20.94
C GLY A 80 3.19 2.71 21.35
N GLU A 81 1.85 2.64 21.26
CA GLU A 81 0.94 3.73 21.61
C GLU A 81 0.82 3.92 23.13
N LYS A 82 1.01 2.85 23.91
CA LYS A 82 0.88 2.90 25.36
C LYS A 82 2.22 3.16 26.01
N HIS A 83 2.19 3.88 27.12
CA HIS A 83 3.41 4.15 27.89
C HIS A 83 4.03 2.87 28.48
N GLU A 84 3.20 1.84 28.71
CA GLU A 84 3.62 0.55 29.24
C GLU A 84 4.33 -0.34 28.21
N ASP A 85 4.28 0.04 26.92
CA ASP A 85 4.87 -0.76 25.85
C ASP A 85 6.42 -0.74 25.92
N PRO A 86 7.09 -1.83 25.49
CA PRO A 86 8.54 -1.90 25.45
C PRO A 86 9.17 -0.67 24.77
N ALA A 87 10.31 -0.20 25.29
CA ALA A 87 11.00 0.99 24.78
C ALA A 87 11.31 0.91 23.28
N VAL A 88 11.53 -0.31 22.78
CA VAL A 88 11.74 -0.58 21.35
C VAL A 88 10.48 -0.31 20.53
N GLU A 89 9.32 -0.77 20.98
CA GLU A 89 8.04 -0.55 20.28
C GLU A 89 7.70 0.94 20.24
N ARG A 90 7.97 1.65 21.33
CA ARG A 90 7.82 3.12 21.39
C ARG A 90 8.76 3.84 20.44
N ALA A 91 10.02 3.39 20.33
CA ALA A 91 10.97 3.94 19.36
C ALA A 91 10.51 3.69 17.92
N LEU A 92 9.96 2.51 17.64
CA LEU A 92 9.41 2.14 16.33
C LEU A 92 8.18 2.99 15.98
N HIS A 93 7.28 3.21 16.94
CA HIS A 93 6.14 4.11 16.81
C HIS A 93 6.59 5.52 16.43
N TYR A 94 7.57 6.06 17.17
CA TYR A 94 8.13 7.39 16.91
C TYR A 94 8.72 7.51 15.50
N ILE A 95 9.52 6.52 15.08
CA ILE A 95 10.09 6.48 13.73
C ILE A 95 8.99 6.44 12.67
N CYS A 96 7.97 5.59 12.86
CA CYS A 96 6.86 5.46 11.92
C CYS A 96 6.08 6.77 11.76
N GLU A 97 5.81 7.48 12.85
CA GLU A 97 5.15 8.80 12.83
C GLU A 97 5.97 9.86 12.09
N HIS A 98 7.30 9.87 12.24
CA HIS A 98 8.18 10.86 11.61
C HIS A 98 8.53 10.52 10.15
N ILE A 99 8.56 9.23 9.78
CA ILE A 99 8.77 8.79 8.39
C ILE A 99 7.48 8.87 7.57
N ASN A 100 6.31 8.86 8.21
CA ASN A 100 4.99 9.03 7.58
C ASN A 100 4.88 10.31 6.71
N GLN A 101 5.73 11.31 6.96
CA GLN A 101 5.75 12.54 6.16
C GLN A 101 6.29 12.30 4.73
N PHE A 102 7.07 11.23 4.53
CA PHE A 102 7.66 10.85 3.24
C PHE A 102 6.94 9.69 2.55
N TYR A 103 6.16 8.90 3.29
CA TYR A 103 5.38 7.79 2.77
C TYR A 103 3.93 7.94 3.27
N ASN A 104 2.95 7.99 2.36
CA ASN A 104 1.51 8.15 2.66
C ASN A 104 0.88 6.90 3.35
N PHE A 105 1.50 6.37 4.42
CA PHE A 105 1.01 5.19 5.14
C PHE A 105 -0.32 5.48 5.85
N LYS A 106 -0.47 6.69 6.42
CA LYS A 106 -1.75 7.14 7.02
C LYS A 106 -2.91 7.15 6.02
N GLY A 107 -2.66 7.59 4.79
CA GLY A 107 -3.65 7.59 3.72
C GLY A 107 -4.10 6.18 3.35
N LEU A 108 -3.15 5.23 3.28
CA LEU A 108 -3.45 3.84 2.97
C LEU A 108 -4.21 3.14 4.11
N HIS A 109 -3.86 3.42 5.37
CA HIS A 109 -4.59 2.89 6.53
C HIS A 109 -6.03 3.39 6.55
N HIS A 110 -6.22 4.70 6.45
CA HIS A 110 -7.54 5.31 6.45
C HIS A 110 -8.40 4.85 5.26
N PHE A 111 -7.77 4.64 4.10
CA PHE A 111 -8.43 4.03 2.95
C PHE A 111 -9.00 2.63 3.28
N LYS A 112 -8.20 1.78 3.94
CA LYS A 112 -8.63 0.42 4.33
C LYS A 112 -9.72 0.45 5.40
N GLU A 113 -9.67 1.42 6.31
CA GLU A 113 -10.63 1.57 7.41
C GLU A 113 -12.07 1.78 6.92
N LYS A 114 -12.26 2.41 5.75
CA LYS A 114 -13.58 2.62 5.11
C LYS A 114 -14.38 1.33 4.88
N PHE A 115 -13.69 0.20 4.76
CA PHE A 115 -14.33 -1.10 4.53
C PHE A 115 -14.64 -1.86 5.81
N HIS A 116 -14.42 -1.24 6.98
CA HIS A 116 -14.61 -1.83 8.30
C HIS A 116 -13.96 -3.22 8.45
N PRO A 117 -12.64 -3.36 8.16
CA PRO A 117 -11.98 -4.65 8.23
C PRO A 117 -11.87 -5.15 9.67
N ARG A 118 -11.88 -6.47 9.84
CA ARG A 118 -11.42 -7.08 11.09
C ARG A 118 -9.90 -6.93 11.16
N ILE A 119 -9.42 -6.15 12.13
CA ILE A 119 -7.98 -5.95 12.34
C ILE A 119 -7.39 -7.21 12.97
N GLU A 120 -6.44 -7.82 12.27
CA GLU A 120 -5.62 -8.91 12.80
C GLU A 120 -4.21 -8.41 13.07
N MET A 121 -3.72 -8.64 14.30
CA MET A 121 -2.36 -8.29 14.66
C MET A 121 -1.37 -9.29 14.05
N ARG A 122 -0.25 -8.78 13.52
CA ARG A 122 0.85 -9.58 12.96
C ARG A 122 2.12 -9.21 13.72
N TYR A 123 2.78 -10.22 14.28
CA TYR A 123 3.92 -10.03 15.16
C TYR A 123 5.21 -10.57 14.52
N LEU A 124 6.31 -9.85 14.74
CA LEU A 124 7.65 -10.31 14.39
C LEU A 124 8.27 -10.99 15.60
N ILE A 125 8.56 -12.29 15.49
CA ILE A 125 9.22 -13.05 16.56
C ILE A 125 10.72 -13.02 16.32
N PHE A 126 11.48 -12.56 17.33
CA PHE A 126 12.94 -12.50 17.28
C PHE A 126 13.54 -12.91 18.63
N PRO A 127 14.74 -13.51 18.63
CA PRO A 127 15.32 -14.11 19.84
C PRO A 127 15.85 -13.09 20.85
N SER A 128 16.25 -11.89 20.41
CA SER A 128 16.71 -10.83 21.30
C SER A 128 16.53 -9.45 20.66
N PRO A 129 16.14 -8.41 21.43
CA PRO A 129 16.07 -7.03 20.94
C PRO A 129 17.38 -6.52 20.32
N ALA A 130 18.53 -7.05 20.73
CA ALA A 130 19.83 -6.69 20.16
C ALA A 130 19.95 -7.03 18.66
N ASN A 131 19.14 -7.98 18.16
CA ASN A 131 19.14 -8.37 16.75
C ASN A 131 18.23 -7.50 15.89
N LEU A 132 17.39 -6.65 16.48
CA LEU A 132 16.44 -5.82 15.74
C LEU A 132 17.11 -4.93 14.69
N PRO A 133 18.23 -4.23 14.95
CA PRO A 133 18.89 -3.44 13.92
C PRO A 133 19.31 -4.28 12.70
N ALA A 134 19.83 -5.48 12.94
CA ALA A 134 20.23 -6.39 11.87
C ALA A 134 19.02 -6.94 11.10
N ILE A 135 17.95 -7.32 11.80
CA ILE A 135 16.70 -7.81 11.19
C ILE A 135 16.07 -6.70 10.34
N THR A 136 15.99 -5.48 10.86
CA THR A 136 15.45 -4.32 10.13
C THR A 136 16.26 -4.05 8.86
N LEU A 137 17.60 -4.07 8.93
CA LEU A 137 18.44 -3.87 7.75
C LEU A 137 18.23 -4.97 6.70
N THR A 138 18.14 -6.22 7.12
CA THR A 138 17.86 -7.34 6.22
C THR A 138 16.48 -7.24 5.59
N LEU A 139 15.47 -6.80 6.36
CA LEU A 139 14.11 -6.59 5.85
C LEU A 139 14.09 -5.49 4.79
N ILE A 140 14.73 -4.35 5.05
CA ILE A 140 14.83 -3.24 4.08
C ILE A 140 15.54 -3.70 2.81
N ARG A 141 16.62 -4.48 2.94
CA ARG A 141 17.33 -5.03 1.77
C ARG A 141 16.50 -6.02 0.97
N ALA A 142 15.72 -6.86 1.64
CA ALA A 142 14.83 -7.81 0.98
C ALA A 142 13.68 -7.11 0.24
N ASP A 143 13.12 -6.05 0.83
CA ASP A 143 12.02 -5.28 0.26
C ASP A 143 12.48 -4.38 -0.91
N SER A 144 13.53 -3.59 -0.70
CA SER A 144 13.98 -2.58 -1.67
C SER A 144 15.07 -3.08 -2.65
N GLY A 145 15.58 -4.30 -2.45
CA GLY A 145 16.70 -4.87 -3.18
C GLY A 145 18.06 -4.26 -2.83
N ASP A 146 19.15 -4.88 -3.31
CA ASP A 146 20.53 -4.51 -2.96
C ASP A 146 20.95 -3.10 -3.41
N ASN A 147 20.23 -2.48 -4.35
CA ASN A 147 20.55 -1.17 -4.92
C ASN A 147 19.91 0.01 -4.19
N PHE A 148 19.16 -0.22 -3.11
CA PHE A 148 18.43 0.82 -2.37
C PHE A 148 19.32 1.99 -1.91
N LEU A 149 20.48 1.69 -1.31
CA LEU A 149 21.41 2.71 -0.81
C LEU A 149 21.97 3.60 -1.95
N GLN A 150 22.30 3.00 -3.10
CA GLN A 150 22.76 3.77 -4.26
C GLN A 150 21.65 4.61 -4.86
N ALA A 151 20.42 4.09 -4.96
CA ALA A 151 19.27 4.82 -5.47
C ALA A 151 18.95 6.03 -4.58
N TYR A 152 18.93 5.85 -3.25
CA TYR A 152 18.66 6.92 -2.29
C TYR A 152 19.74 8.01 -2.31
N ILE A 153 21.03 7.63 -2.31
CA ILE A 153 22.14 8.58 -2.38
C ILE A 153 22.12 9.32 -3.73
N LYS A 154 21.88 8.63 -4.85
CA LYS A 154 21.80 9.25 -6.18
C LYS A 154 20.65 10.25 -6.28
N ASP A 155 19.49 9.93 -5.71
CA ASP A 155 18.34 10.84 -5.67
C ASP A 155 18.58 12.05 -4.77
N TRP A 156 19.24 11.84 -3.63
CA TRP A 156 19.66 12.92 -2.75
C TRP A 156 20.64 13.90 -3.43
N TRP A 157 21.62 13.38 -4.19
CA TRP A 157 22.56 14.20 -4.97
C TRP A 157 21.91 14.88 -6.19
N ARG A 158 20.84 14.29 -6.75
CA ARG A 158 20.08 14.88 -7.86
C ARG A 158 19.22 16.06 -7.39
N ASN A 159 18.56 15.93 -6.24
CA ASN A 159 17.71 16.99 -5.69
C ASN A 159 18.50 18.18 -5.12
N ARG A 160 19.74 17.96 -4.64
CA ARG A 160 20.62 19.07 -4.20
C ARG A 160 21.13 19.98 -5.33
N ARG A 161 21.10 19.55 -6.59
CA ARG A 161 21.57 20.36 -7.73
C ARG A 161 20.52 21.35 -8.26
N LEU A 162 19.26 21.26 -7.82
CA LEU A 162 18.19 22.17 -8.24
C LEU A 162 17.92 23.31 -7.23
N ALA A 163 18.57 23.28 -6.05
CA ALA A 163 18.38 24.29 -5.00
C ALA A 163 19.29 25.53 -5.15
N THR A 164 20.08 25.64 -6.22
CA THR A 164 21.00 26.77 -6.48
C THR A 164 20.73 27.52 -7.77
N MET A 165 19.55 27.35 -8.39
CA MET A 165 19.11 28.10 -9.57
C MET A 165 17.71 28.71 -9.40
N THR A 166 17.53 29.46 -8.32
CA THR A 166 16.48 30.48 -8.17
C THR A 166 17.09 31.72 -7.57
#